data_AF-A0A9P5XQS3-F1
#
_entry.id   AF-A0A9P5XQS3-F1
#
_cell.length_a   1.000
_cell.length_b   1.000
_cell.length_c   1.000
_cell.angle_alpha   90.00
_cell.angle_beta   90.00
_cell.angle_gamma   90.00
#
_symmetry.space_group_name_H-M   'P 1'
#
loop_
_entity.id
_entity.type
_entity.pdbx_description
1 polymer ?
#
loop_
_entity_poly.entity_id
_entity_poly.type
_entity_poly.pdbx_seq_one_letter_code
_entity_poly.pdbx_strand_id
1 'polypeptide(L)' 'MWGQCGGYSYPGPFNCEPGGHCQSLGPYYSQCQPDDPSTMTYPDPTTITICA' A
#
# COMPACT_ATOMS: atom_id res chain seq x y z
N MET A 1 2.15 0.35 8.79
CA MET A 1 2.35 0.88 7.42
C MET A 1 2.82 2.33 7.42
N TRP A 2 4.13 2.58 7.55
CA TRP A 2 4.83 3.85 7.21
C TRP A 2 6.35 3.62 7.09
N GLY A 3 6.77 2.36 6.96
CA GLY A 3 8.18 1.97 6.96
C GLY A 3 8.87 2.34 5.66
N GLN A 4 10.20 2.44 5.71
CA GLN A 4 11.00 2.43 4.49
C GLN A 4 10.88 1.06 3.84
N CYS A 5 10.60 1.03 2.54
CA CYS A 5 10.49 -0.18 1.74
C CYS A 5 11.46 -0.20 0.56
N GLY A 6 12.34 0.81 0.47
CA GLY A 6 13.29 0.87 -0.62
C GLY A 6 14.17 2.11 -0.56
N GLY A 7 15.21 2.08 -1.40
CA GLY A 7 16.25 3.10 -1.49
C GLY A 7 17.55 2.48 -1.97
N TYR A 8 18.41 3.28 -2.61
CA TYR A 8 19.68 2.84 -3.19
C TYR A 8 20.59 2.04 -2.22
N SER A 9 20.45 2.23 -0.91
CA SER A 9 21.22 1.56 0.13
C SER A 9 20.35 0.91 1.22
N TYR A 10 19.09 0.58 0.94
CA TYR A 10 18.19 -0.02 1.93
C TYR A 10 18.36 -1.55 2.00
N PRO A 11 18.83 -2.13 3.12
CA PRO A 11 19.00 -3.58 3.27
C PRO A 11 17.75 -4.28 3.83
N GLY A 12 16.71 -3.52 4.17
CA GLY A 12 15.53 -4.02 4.86
C GLY A 12 14.49 -4.65 3.93
N PRO A 13 13.32 -5.03 4.48
CA PRO A 13 12.26 -5.64 3.70
C PRO A 13 11.67 -4.65 2.70
N PHE A 14 11.72 -5.01 1.42
CA PHE A 14 11.08 -4.23 0.35
C PHE A 14 9.55 -4.39 0.30
N ASN A 15 9.02 -5.33 1.09
CA ASN A 15 7.60 -5.62 1.13
C ASN A 15 6.91 -4.78 2.19
N CYS A 16 5.89 -4.04 1.76
CA CYS A 16 4.93 -3.40 2.64
C CYS A 16 3.95 -4.43 3.19
N GLU A 17 3.28 -4.08 4.30
CA GLU A 17 2.15 -4.86 4.80
C GLU A 17 1.07 -5.00 3.71
N PRO A 18 0.28 -6.10 3.73
CA PRO A 18 -0.77 -6.33 2.74
C PRO A 18 -1.77 -5.17 2.74
N GLY A 19 -1.96 -4.58 1.55
CA GLY A 19 -2.73 -3.35 1.36
C GLY A 19 -1.96 -2.06 1.50
N GLY A 20 -0.65 -2.13 1.35
CA GLY A 20 0.17 -0.96 1.09
C GLY A 20 1.11 -1.23 -0.08
N HIS A 21 1.43 -0.18 -0.82
CA HIS A 21 2.41 -0.21 -1.89
C HIS A 21 3.64 0.60 -1.49
N CYS A 22 4.79 0.18 -2.03
CA CYS A 22 6.03 0.91 -1.83
C CYS A 22 6.09 2.11 -2.80
N GLN A 23 5.98 3.32 -2.27
CA GLN A 23 6.08 4.54 -3.07
C GLN A 23 7.49 5.12 -2.99
N SER A 24 8.14 5.29 -4.14
CA SER A 24 9.45 5.93 -4.22
C SER A 24 9.31 7.45 -4.05
N LEU A 25 9.65 7.95 -2.86
CA LEU A 25 9.67 9.39 -2.57
C LEU A 25 10.96 10.06 -3.07
N GLY A 26 11.98 9.27 -3.39
CA GLY A 26 13.22 9.74 -3.99
C GLY A 26 14.19 8.60 -4.30
N PRO A 27 15.38 8.92 -4.82
CA PRO A 27 16.37 7.92 -5.25
C PRO A 27 16.94 7.09 -4.09
N TYR A 28 16.96 7.67 -2.88
CA TYR A 28 17.50 7.02 -1.68
C TYR A 28 16.42 6.56 -0.69
N TYR A 29 15.15 6.92 -0.93
CA TYR A 29 14.09 6.67 0.04
C TYR A 29 12.76 6.34 -0.65
N SER A 30 12.22 5.18 -0.32
CA SER A 30 10.88 4.73 -0.70
C SER A 30 10.12 4.36 0.57
N GLN A 31 8.87 4.79 0.68
CA GLN A 31 8.04 4.62 1.86
C GLN A 31 6.79 3.82 1.51
N CYS A 32 6.41 2.90 2.41
CA CYS A 32 5.14 2.21 2.30
C CYS A 32 3.99 3.20 2.51
N GLN A 33 3.22 3.43 1.45
CA GLN A 33 1.94 4.11 1.56
C GLN A 33 0.84 3.05 1.72
N PRO A 34 -0.17 3.31 2.56
CA PRO A 34 -1.39 2.52 2.51
C PRO A 34 -2.02 2.67 1.12
N ASP A 35 -2.45 1.57 0.51
CA ASP A 35 -3.37 1.64 -0.60
C ASP A 35 -4.68 2.17 -0.04
N ASP A 36 -5.23 3.22 -0.65
CA ASP A 36 -6.56 3.65 -0.30
C ASP A 36 -7.49 2.44 -0.48
N PRO A 37 -8.26 2.06 0.55
CA PRO A 37 -9.18 0.91 0.47
C PRO A 37 -10.28 1.11 -0.58
N SER A 38 -10.35 2.30 -1.21
CA SER A 38 -11.20 2.59 -2.37
C SER A 38 -10.66 2.02 -3.69
N THR A 39 -9.38 1.64 -3.76
CA THR A 39 -8.73 1.14 -4.99
C THR A 39 -8.47 -0.36 -4.98
N MET A 40 -8.46 -1.00 -3.81
CA MET A 40 -8.79 -2.41 -3.79
C MET A 40 -10.26 -2.53 -4.18
N THR A 41 -10.53 -3.25 -5.26
CA THR A 41 -11.82 -3.88 -5.49
C THR A 41 -12.04 -4.96 -4.43
N TYR A 42 -12.04 -4.56 -3.15
CA TYR A 42 -12.84 -5.23 -2.16
C TYR A 42 -14.25 -4.75 -2.48
N PRO A 43 -15.25 -5.63 -2.63
CA PRO A 43 -16.63 -5.18 -2.57
C PRO A 43 -16.75 -4.47 -1.24
N ASP A 44 -16.77 -3.14 -1.29
CA ASP A 44 -17.12 -2.29 -0.19
C ASP A 44 -18.32 -2.95 0.51
N PRO A 45 -18.24 -3.30 1.81
CA PRO A 45 -19.37 -3.91 2.49
C PRO A 45 -20.59 -2.95 2.52
N THR A 46 -20.38 -1.67 2.21
CA THR A 46 -21.41 -0.66 2.00
C THR A 46 -22.02 -0.67 0.59
N THR A 47 -21.43 -1.38 -0.37
CA THR A 47 -21.98 -1.67 -1.70
C THR A 47 -22.50 -3.11 -1.78
N ILE A 48 -22.93 -3.68 -0.65
CA ILE A 48 -23.96 -4.73 -0.70
C ILE A 48 -25.25 -4.02 -1.12
N THR A 49 -25.39 -3.84 -2.43
CA THR A 49 -26.72 -3.77 -3.03
C THR A 49 -27.36 -5.12 -2.76
N ILE A 50 -28.17 -5.17 -1.70
CA ILE A 50 -29.15 -6.23 -1.52
C ILE A 50 -30.08 -6.19 -2.75
N CYS A 51 -29.85 -7.07 -3.70
CA CYS A 51 -30.79 -7.29 -4.79
C CYS A 51 -31.95 -8.14 -4.26
N ALA A 52 -33.14 -7.54 -4.33
CA ALA A 52 -34.50 -8.12 -4.33
C ALA A 52 -35.04 -8.74 -3.04
#